data_AF-A0A8J3NF17-F1
#
_entry.id   AF-A0A8J3NF17-F1
#
_cell.length_a   1.000
_cell.length_b   1.000
_cell.length_c   1.000
_cell.angle_alpha   90.00
_cell.angle_beta   90.00
_cell.angle_gamma   90.00
#
_symmetry.space_group_name_H-M   'P 1'
#
loop_
_entity.id
_entity.type
_entity.pdbx_description
1 polymer ?
#
loop_
_entity_poly.entity_id
_entity_poly.type
_entity_poly.pdbx_seq_one_letter_code
_entity_poly.pdbx_strand_id
1 'polypeptide(L)'
;MSEGDAAIVTLPRTADYTLHRTVPDIDLEGHVVPGLTGEFYRRPEGAATATVGLYRYRDAELFMAWGYVGEEHCRWTAYRRPDGAWTAPHEGCPRVRRRGELLELDLDGELMTLHTAARSEANGPGGGCAVPPPAVRDSSHTTDSGSTSAGALRQRISQPADSTAAAAWASRRT
;
A
#
# COMPACT_ATOMS: atom_id res chain seq x y z
N MET A 1 23.20 25.16 16.79
CA MET A 1 21.81 24.99 16.33
C MET A 1 21.86 23.93 15.26
N SER A 2 21.31 22.76 15.52
CA SER A 2 21.34 21.68 14.54
C SER A 2 20.14 21.85 13.63
N GLU A 3 20.37 22.40 12.44
CA GLU A 3 19.44 22.24 11.32
C GLU A 3 19.42 20.74 11.01
N GLY A 4 18.43 20.05 11.56
CA GLY A 4 18.22 18.64 11.31
C GLY A 4 17.96 18.44 9.83
N ASP A 5 18.69 17.50 9.25
CA ASP A 5 18.58 17.09 7.85
C ASP A 5 17.14 16.66 7.53
N ALA A 6 16.32 17.63 7.12
CA ALA A 6 14.97 17.43 6.67
C ALA A 6 15.07 16.77 5.29
N ALA A 7 15.26 15.45 5.31
CA ALA A 7 15.45 14.62 4.14
C ALA A 7 14.46 15.01 3.05
N ILE A 8 14.98 15.65 1.99
CA ILE A 8 14.15 16.29 0.97
C ILE A 8 13.32 15.19 0.31
N VAL A 9 12.03 15.16 0.60
CA VAL A 9 11.13 14.18 0.01
C VAL A 9 10.94 14.53 -1.44
N THR A 10 11.56 13.74 -2.30
CA THR A 10 11.48 13.88 -3.75
C THR A 10 10.22 13.21 -4.30
N LEU A 11 9.61 13.81 -5.31
CA LEU A 11 8.55 13.18 -6.10
C LEU A 11 9.04 11.84 -6.68
N PRO A 12 8.32 10.72 -6.45
CA PRO A 12 8.71 9.43 -7.00
C PRO A 12 8.49 9.40 -8.52
N ARG A 13 9.45 8.83 -9.25
CA ARG A 13 9.30 8.57 -10.68
C ARG A 13 8.62 7.22 -10.85
N THR A 14 7.42 7.18 -11.43
CA THR A 14 6.67 5.93 -11.63
C THR A 14 7.42 4.89 -12.48
N ALA A 15 8.34 5.33 -13.34
CA ALA A 15 9.23 4.46 -14.11
C ALA A 15 10.20 3.61 -13.24
N ASP A 16 10.47 4.02 -12.00
CA ASP A 16 11.29 3.26 -11.05
C ASP A 16 10.48 2.15 -10.33
N TYR A 17 9.18 2.03 -10.62
CA TYR A 17 8.23 1.11 -9.98
C TYR A 17 7.55 0.21 -11.02
N THR A 18 7.12 -0.97 -10.60
CA THR A 18 6.29 -1.86 -11.43
C THR A 18 4.81 -1.52 -11.23
N LEU A 19 4.05 -1.32 -12.31
CA LEU A 19 2.59 -1.20 -12.24
C LEU A 19 2.01 -2.49 -11.64
N HIS A 20 1.31 -2.36 -10.51
CA HIS A 20 0.73 -3.49 -9.80
C HIS A 20 -0.75 -3.69 -10.17
N ARG A 21 -1.52 -2.60 -10.30
CA ARG A 21 -2.92 -2.62 -10.74
C ARG A 21 -3.40 -1.24 -11.17
N THR A 22 -4.45 -1.21 -11.97
CA THR A 22 -5.25 -0.01 -12.28
C THR A 22 -6.67 -0.22 -11.75
N VAL A 23 -7.25 0.80 -11.13
CA VAL A 23 -8.60 0.75 -10.55
C VAL A 23 -9.40 1.95 -11.08
N PRO A 24 -10.48 1.74 -11.85
CA PRO A 24 -11.40 2.80 -12.24
C PRO A 24 -12.32 3.18 -11.08
N ASP A 25 -13.02 4.30 -11.21
CA ASP A 25 -14.06 4.80 -10.30
C ASP A 25 -13.63 4.77 -8.82
N ILE A 26 -12.47 5.40 -8.55
CA ILE A 26 -11.84 5.45 -7.23
C ILE A 26 -12.79 6.03 -6.17
N ASP A 27 -12.84 5.36 -5.02
CA ASP A 27 -13.41 5.87 -3.78
C ASP A 27 -12.42 6.83 -3.10
N LEU A 28 -12.85 8.07 -2.85
CA LEU A 28 -12.17 9.05 -2.01
C LEU A 28 -13.05 9.34 -0.78
N GLU A 29 -12.56 9.03 0.42
CA GLU A 29 -13.26 9.26 1.70
C GLU A 29 -14.70 8.69 1.76
N GLY A 30 -14.95 7.53 1.14
CA GLY A 30 -16.26 6.87 1.09
C GLY A 30 -17.12 7.28 -0.12
N HIS A 31 -16.60 8.12 -1.01
CA HIS A 31 -17.29 8.63 -2.19
C HIS A 31 -16.63 8.13 -3.48
N VAL A 32 -17.36 7.31 -4.24
CA VAL A 32 -16.96 6.87 -5.58
C VAL A 32 -16.98 8.07 -6.52
N VAL A 33 -15.88 8.31 -7.24
CA VAL A 33 -15.78 9.35 -8.28
C VAL A 33 -15.75 8.69 -9.67
N PRO A 34 -16.88 8.67 -10.41
CA PRO A 34 -16.94 8.07 -11.75
C PRO A 34 -15.94 8.74 -12.70
N GLY A 35 -15.09 7.95 -13.35
CA GLY A 35 -14.04 8.41 -14.26
C GLY A 35 -12.73 8.84 -13.59
N LEU A 36 -12.60 8.75 -12.26
CA LEU A 36 -11.32 8.86 -11.56
C LEU A 36 -10.64 7.49 -11.54
N THR A 37 -9.51 7.36 -12.23
CA THR A 37 -8.72 6.13 -12.31
C THR A 37 -7.45 6.26 -11.48
N GLY A 38 -7.18 5.28 -10.62
CA GLY A 38 -5.93 5.17 -9.85
C GLY A 38 -5.04 4.06 -10.41
N GLU A 39 -3.83 4.42 -10.83
CA GLU A 39 -2.75 3.48 -11.16
C GLU A 39 -1.84 3.30 -9.96
N PHE A 40 -1.73 2.06 -9.46
CA PHE A 40 -0.96 1.74 -8.28
C PHE A 40 0.29 0.96 -8.67
N TYR A 41 1.46 1.52 -8.36
CA TYR A 41 2.76 0.93 -8.63
C TYR A 41 3.45 0.52 -7.32
N ARG A 42 4.39 -0.43 -7.41
CA ARG A 42 5.15 -0.97 -6.28
C ARG A 42 6.63 -1.14 -6.62
N ARG A 43 7.48 -0.93 -5.61
CA ARG A 43 8.93 -1.18 -5.67
C ARG A 43 9.40 -1.78 -4.34
N PRO A 44 10.18 -2.88 -4.33
CA PRO A 44 10.80 -3.37 -3.10
C PRO A 44 11.84 -2.37 -2.60
N GLU A 45 11.87 -2.13 -1.28
CA GLU A 45 12.76 -1.15 -0.65
C GLU A 45 13.28 -1.72 0.68
N GLY A 46 14.38 -2.47 0.61
CA GLY A 46 14.91 -3.22 1.75
C GLY A 46 13.90 -4.25 2.25
N ALA A 47 13.46 -4.11 3.51
CA ALA A 47 12.43 -4.96 4.12
C ALA A 47 10.99 -4.46 3.87
N ALA A 48 10.82 -3.28 3.27
CA ALA A 48 9.52 -2.69 2.96
C ALA A 48 9.19 -2.79 1.47
N THR A 49 7.96 -2.46 1.10
CA THR A 49 7.55 -2.23 -0.30
C THR A 49 7.01 -0.83 -0.41
N ALA A 50 7.71 0.04 -1.14
CA ALA A 50 7.24 1.37 -1.45
C ALA A 50 6.07 1.30 -2.45
N THR A 51 5.07 2.14 -2.26
CA THR A 51 3.88 2.25 -3.11
C THR A 51 3.75 3.67 -3.66
N VAL A 52 3.23 3.80 -4.88
CA VAL A 52 2.78 5.08 -5.41
C VAL A 52 1.47 4.89 -6.17
N GLY A 53 0.48 5.71 -5.86
CA GLY A 53 -0.78 5.84 -6.59
C GLY A 53 -0.76 7.11 -7.42
N LEU A 54 -0.97 6.99 -8.73
CA LEU A 54 -1.14 8.12 -9.65
C LEU A 54 -2.60 8.17 -10.11
N TYR A 55 -3.25 9.31 -9.87
CA TYR A 55 -4.69 9.47 -10.05
C TYR A 55 -4.98 10.37 -11.25
N ARG A 56 -5.77 9.86 -12.20
CA ARG A 56 -6.20 10.59 -13.40
C ARG A 56 -7.70 10.71 -13.49
N TYR A 57 -8.19 11.86 -13.89
CA TYR A 57 -9.61 12.11 -14.17
C TYR A 57 -9.75 12.65 -15.58
N ARG A 58 -10.49 11.94 -16.45
CA ARG A 58 -10.64 12.29 -17.87
C ARG A 58 -9.28 12.56 -18.54
N ASP A 59 -8.36 11.61 -18.36
CA ASP A 59 -6.97 11.62 -18.84
C ASP A 59 -6.04 12.70 -18.26
N ALA A 60 -6.53 13.65 -17.46
CA ALA A 60 -5.70 14.61 -16.73
C ALA A 60 -5.16 14.00 -15.43
N GLU A 61 -3.84 14.07 -15.20
CA GLU A 61 -3.21 13.75 -13.92
C GLU A 61 -3.61 14.80 -12.87
N LEU A 62 -4.16 14.36 -11.73
CA LEU A 62 -4.64 15.26 -10.67
C LEU A 62 -3.71 15.28 -9.46
N PHE A 63 -3.38 14.10 -8.95
CA PHE A 63 -2.50 13.96 -7.79
C PHE A 63 -1.77 12.63 -7.81
N MET A 64 -0.70 12.58 -7.03
CA MET A 64 0.09 11.39 -6.77
C MET A 64 0.27 11.26 -5.25
N ALA A 65 0.08 10.07 -4.71
CA ALA A 65 0.23 9.79 -3.29
C ALA A 65 1.10 8.54 -3.07
N TRP A 66 2.00 8.55 -2.09
CA TRP A 66 2.96 7.48 -1.86
C TRP A 66 3.25 7.22 -0.38
N GLY A 67 3.79 6.04 -0.12
CA GLY A 67 4.10 5.51 1.21
C GLY A 67 4.61 4.08 1.09
N TYR A 68 4.27 3.25 2.06
CA TYR A 68 4.66 1.84 2.12
C TYR A 68 3.45 0.90 2.25
N VAL A 69 3.59 -0.34 1.77
CA VAL A 69 2.58 -1.40 1.97
C VAL A 69 2.41 -1.66 3.48
N GLY A 70 1.17 -1.58 3.95
CA GLY A 70 0.81 -1.82 5.35
C GLY A 70 0.57 -0.55 6.17
N GLU A 71 0.89 0.63 5.64
CA GLU A 71 0.45 1.92 6.22
C GLU A 71 -1.05 2.13 5.99
N GLU A 72 -1.76 2.68 6.98
CA GLU A 72 -3.20 3.00 6.89
C GLU A 72 -3.48 4.18 5.94
N HIS A 73 -2.52 5.09 5.81
CA HIS A 73 -2.63 6.34 5.07
C HIS A 73 -1.42 6.53 4.15
N CYS A 74 -1.60 7.32 3.10
CA CYS A 74 -0.46 7.77 2.30
C CYS A 74 0.42 8.66 3.16
N ARG A 75 1.73 8.43 3.13
CA ARG A 75 2.69 9.24 3.90
C ARG A 75 2.89 10.62 3.26
N TRP A 76 2.81 10.69 1.94
CA TRP A 76 3.01 11.91 1.15
C TRP A 76 2.03 12.00 -0.01
N THR A 77 1.65 13.24 -0.36
CA THR A 77 0.86 13.57 -1.55
C THR A 77 1.44 14.80 -2.26
N ALA A 78 1.32 14.84 -3.59
CA ALA A 78 1.56 16.04 -4.40
C ALA A 78 0.48 16.16 -5.50
N TYR A 79 0.17 17.40 -5.88
CA TYR A 79 -0.85 17.69 -6.88
C TYR A 79 -0.23 18.11 -8.22
N ARG A 80 -1.00 17.91 -9.29
CA ARG A 80 -0.69 18.48 -10.59
C ARG A 80 -1.23 19.90 -10.66
N ARG A 81 -0.38 20.84 -11.05
CA ARG A 81 -0.75 22.23 -11.32
C ARG A 81 -1.24 22.40 -12.77
N PRO A 82 -2.00 23.47 -13.08
CA PRO A 82 -2.46 23.77 -14.44
C PRO A 82 -1.35 24.01 -15.46
N ASP A 83 -0.17 24.45 -15.00
CA ASP A 83 1.05 24.60 -15.81
C ASP A 83 1.72 23.26 -16.20
N GLY A 84 1.16 22.14 -15.71
CA GLY A 84 1.69 20.81 -15.93
C GLY A 84 2.86 20.43 -15.01
N ALA A 85 3.23 21.26 -14.03
CA ALA A 85 4.19 20.91 -12.98
C ALA A 85 3.52 20.12 -11.83
N TRP A 86 4.34 19.54 -10.97
CA TRP A 86 3.92 18.98 -9.70
C TRP A 86 4.16 20.00 -8.56
N THR A 87 3.29 20.02 -7.56
CA THR A 87 3.54 20.75 -6.32
C THR A 87 4.72 20.15 -5.55
N ALA A 88 5.22 20.90 -4.56
CA ALA A 88 6.01 20.27 -3.51
C ALA A 88 5.16 19.18 -2.81
N PRO A 89 5.78 18.06 -2.39
CA PRO A 89 5.11 17.07 -1.55
C PRO A 89 4.66 17.65 -0.21
N HIS A 90 3.51 17.22 0.28
CA HIS A 90 3.07 17.44 1.66
C HIS A 90 2.77 16.11 2.34
N GLU A 91 2.81 16.08 3.67
CA GLU A 91 2.48 14.88 4.44
C GLU A 91 0.99 14.53 4.35
N GLY A 92 0.70 13.23 4.41
CA GLY A 92 -0.65 12.68 4.51
C GLY A 92 -1.37 12.43 3.17
N CYS A 93 -2.65 12.06 3.30
CA CYS A 93 -3.59 11.83 2.21
C CYS A 93 -3.93 13.10 1.41
N PRO A 94 -4.47 12.96 0.18
CA PRO A 94 -5.02 14.10 -0.57
C PRO A 94 -6.08 14.84 0.24
N ARG A 95 -5.90 16.15 0.38
CA ARG A 95 -6.86 17.10 0.92
C ARG A 95 -8.06 17.18 -0.04
N VAL A 96 -9.16 16.57 0.36
CA VAL A 96 -10.47 16.71 -0.29
C VAL A 96 -11.43 17.47 0.62
N ARG A 97 -12.43 18.13 0.04
CA ARG A 97 -13.54 18.73 0.78
C ARG A 97 -14.86 18.31 0.15
N ARG A 98 -15.81 17.87 0.97
CA ARG A 98 -17.13 17.45 0.49
C ARG A 98 -18.12 18.61 0.42
N ARG A 99 -18.86 18.70 -0.69
CA ARG A 99 -20.01 19.60 -0.90
C ARG A 99 -21.20 18.83 -1.48
N GLY A 100 -21.99 18.20 -0.61
CA GLY A 100 -23.14 17.39 -1.04
C GLY A 100 -22.70 16.13 -1.80
N GLU A 101 -22.98 16.10 -3.10
CA GLU A 101 -22.55 15.05 -4.07
C GLU A 101 -21.27 15.42 -4.84
N LEU A 102 -20.61 16.51 -4.47
CA LEU A 102 -19.35 16.96 -5.06
C LEU A 102 -18.19 16.75 -4.07
N LEU A 103 -17.03 16.39 -4.60
CA LEU A 103 -15.74 16.55 -3.93
C LEU A 103 -14.98 17.71 -4.57
N GLU A 104 -14.37 18.54 -3.74
CA GLU A 104 -13.48 19.63 -4.12
C GLU A 104 -12.05 19.20 -3.77
N LEU A 105 -11.16 19.12 -4.76
CA LEU A 105 -9.72 18.93 -4.56
C LEU A 105 -9.02 20.29 -4.66
N ASP A 106 -8.16 20.58 -3.69
CA ASP A 106 -7.31 21.78 -3.69
C ASP A 106 -5.99 21.44 -4.39
N LEU A 107 -5.87 21.81 -5.66
CA LEU A 107 -4.69 21.61 -6.52
C LEU A 107 -3.72 22.79 -6.38
N ASP A 108 -3.36 23.12 -5.14
CA ASP A 108 -2.46 24.25 -4.78
C ASP A 108 -3.05 25.62 -5.13
N GLY A 109 -4.25 25.89 -4.62
CA GLY A 109 -4.99 27.15 -4.81
C GLY A 109 -5.99 27.12 -5.96
N GLU A 110 -5.91 26.15 -6.86
CA GLU A 110 -6.98 25.87 -7.85
C GLU A 110 -7.92 24.78 -7.32
N LEU A 111 -9.22 25.06 -7.32
CA LEU A 111 -10.23 24.15 -6.79
C LEU A 111 -10.84 23.31 -7.93
N MET A 112 -10.54 22.02 -7.96
CA MET A 112 -11.15 21.10 -8.92
C MET A 112 -12.38 20.41 -8.33
N THR A 113 -13.52 20.54 -9.01
CA THR A 113 -14.76 19.85 -8.62
C THR A 113 -14.88 18.50 -9.33
N LEU A 114 -15.05 17.44 -8.54
CA LEU A 114 -15.32 16.07 -8.98
C LEU A 114 -16.75 15.69 -8.60
N HIS A 115 -17.52 15.17 -9.55
CA HIS A 115 -18.84 14.61 -9.27
C HIS A 115 -18.69 13.23 -8.64
N THR A 116 -19.43 12.97 -7.55
CA THR A 116 -19.45 11.67 -6.90
C THR A 116 -20.75 10.94 -7.19
N ALA A 117 -20.69 9.61 -7.22
CA ALA A 117 -21.88 8.81 -6.98
C ALA A 117 -22.02 8.60 -5.47
N ALA A 118 -23.22 8.79 -4.93
CA ALA A 118 -23.53 8.28 -3.60
C ALA A 118 -23.27 6.77 -3.60
N ARG A 119 -22.40 6.30 -2.70
CA ARG A 119 -22.19 4.86 -2.49
C ARG A 119 -23.53 4.27 -2.08
N SER A 120 -24.21 3.58 -3.00
CA SER A 120 -25.50 2.96 -2.71
C SER A 120 -25.33 2.04 -1.52
N GLU A 121 -26.11 2.28 -0.46
CA GLU A 121 -26.09 1.46 0.74
C GLU A 121 -26.64 0.07 0.41
N ALA A 122 -25.74 -0.81 -0.04
CA ALA A 122 -26.02 -2.23 -0.16
C ALA A 122 -26.24 -2.77 1.27
N ASN A 123 -27.51 -2.96 1.62
CA ASN A 123 -27.99 -3.45 2.92
C ASN A 123 -27.09 -4.58 3.48
N GLY A 124 -26.34 -4.26 4.53
CA GLY A 124 -25.49 -5.22 5.23
C GLY A 124 -24.92 -4.61 6.51
N PRO A 125 -25.20 -5.15 7.71
CA PRO A 125 -24.69 -4.60 8.96
C PRO A 125 -23.24 -5.06 9.20
N GLY A 126 -22.25 -4.37 8.63
CA GLY A 126 -20.84 -4.54 9.03
C GLY A 126 -19.78 -4.06 8.04
N GLY A 127 -18.87 -3.21 8.51
CA GLY A 127 -17.61 -2.83 7.85
C GLY A 127 -17.74 -1.72 6.79
N GLY A 128 -16.79 -0.79 6.66
CA GLY A 128 -15.57 -0.56 7.44
C GLY A 128 -14.76 0.58 6.81
N CYS A 129 -13.89 1.22 7.59
CA CYS A 129 -12.86 2.12 7.03
C CYS A 129 -12.02 1.35 5.99
N ALA A 130 -11.53 2.05 4.97
CA ALA A 130 -10.88 1.48 3.78
C ALA A 130 -9.99 0.27 4.10
N VAL A 131 -10.49 -0.93 3.82
CA VAL A 131 -9.74 -2.17 4.05
C VAL A 131 -8.60 -2.20 3.02
N PRO A 132 -7.32 -2.14 3.43
CA PRO A 132 -6.23 -2.38 2.49
C PRO A 132 -6.42 -3.80 1.91
N PRO A 133 -6.14 -4.02 0.61
CA PRO A 133 -6.36 -5.33 0.01
C PRO A 133 -5.64 -6.39 0.85
N PRO A 134 -6.30 -7.53 1.16
CA PRO A 134 -5.75 -8.49 2.10
C PRO A 134 -4.34 -8.88 1.67
N ALA A 135 -3.40 -8.86 2.61
CA ALA A 135 -2.11 -9.49 2.41
C ALA A 135 -2.38 -10.90 1.88
N VAL A 136 -1.87 -11.20 0.69
CA VAL A 136 -2.05 -12.52 0.09
C VAL A 136 -1.33 -13.51 0.98
N ARG A 137 -2.11 -14.14 1.87
CA ARG A 137 -1.68 -15.33 2.59
C ARG A 137 -1.43 -16.39 1.53
N ASP A 138 -0.16 -16.66 1.26
CA ASP A 138 0.20 -17.95 0.71
C ASP A 138 -0.23 -18.99 1.77
N SER A 139 -1.26 -19.74 1.43
CA SER A 139 -1.87 -20.76 2.28
C SER A 139 -2.24 -21.92 1.38
N SER A 140 -1.20 -22.46 0.74
CA SER A 140 -1.17 -23.76 0.12
C SER A 140 -1.35 -24.88 1.17
N HIS A 141 -2.56 -24.98 1.74
CA HIS A 141 -2.96 -26.12 2.56
C HIS A 141 -4.48 -26.31 2.57
N THR A 142 -4.96 -27.25 1.76
CA THR A 142 -6.24 -27.94 2.00
C THR A 142 -6.00 -29.44 2.09
N THR A 143 -6.42 -30.02 3.21
CA THR A 143 -6.70 -31.45 3.44
C THR A 143 -7.80 -31.96 2.46
N ASP A 144 -8.31 -33.19 2.44
CA ASP A 144 -8.26 -34.39 3.30
C ASP A 144 -8.50 -35.63 2.37
N SER A 145 -8.47 -36.91 2.74
CA SER A 145 -8.41 -37.68 4.00
C SER A 145 -7.57 -38.97 3.71
N GLY A 146 -7.41 -40.04 4.50
CA GLY A 146 -8.02 -40.51 5.75
C GLY A 146 -8.51 -41.96 5.63
N SER A 147 -7.86 -42.91 6.31
CA SER A 147 -8.50 -44.19 6.68
C SER A 147 -7.78 -44.85 7.85
N THR A 148 -8.56 -45.25 8.86
CA THR A 148 -8.09 -45.95 10.06
C THR A 148 -7.80 -47.42 9.78
N SER A 149 -6.73 -47.96 10.35
CA SER A 149 -6.64 -49.39 10.66
C SER A 149 -5.78 -49.62 11.90
N ALA A 150 -6.25 -50.54 12.75
CA ALA A 150 -5.65 -50.83 14.05
C ALA A 150 -4.37 -51.66 13.94
N GLY A 151 -3.42 -51.44 14.86
CA GLY A 151 -2.17 -52.20 14.89
C GLY A 151 -1.27 -51.78 16.04
N ALA A 152 -1.50 -52.31 17.22
CA ALA A 152 -0.60 -52.10 18.36
C ALA A 152 0.65 -52.99 18.24
N LEU A 153 1.85 -52.40 18.25
CA LEU A 153 3.01 -53.09 18.84
C LEU A 153 4.06 -52.12 19.39
N ARG A 154 4.76 -52.61 20.42
CA ARG A 154 5.82 -51.94 21.18
C ARG A 154 7.15 -51.98 20.44
N GLN A 155 8.00 -50.96 20.64
CA GLN A 155 9.44 -51.04 21.03
C GLN A 155 10.03 -49.61 20.99
N ARG A 156 10.52 -49.04 22.10
CA ARG A 156 11.80 -49.27 22.82
C ARG A 156 13.05 -48.69 22.13
N ILE A 157 13.57 -47.62 22.74
CA ILE A 157 14.99 -47.31 23.02
C ILE A 157 15.90 -46.97 21.81
N SER A 158 16.34 -45.71 21.72
CA SER A 158 17.76 -45.32 21.86
C SER A 158 17.97 -43.80 21.72
N GLN A 159 18.47 -43.17 22.79
CA GLN A 159 19.34 -41.97 22.77
C GLN A 159 20.78 -42.47 23.04
N PRO A 160 21.82 -41.62 23.01
CA PRO A 160 22.11 -40.43 22.20
C PRO A 160 23.51 -40.54 21.52
N ALA A 161 24.02 -39.48 20.87
CA ALA A 161 25.42 -39.05 21.01
C ALA A 161 25.74 -37.74 20.24
N ASP A 162 26.63 -36.97 20.84
CA ASP A 162 27.24 -35.71 20.42
C ASP A 162 27.93 -35.68 19.04
N SER A 163 28.09 -34.48 18.49
CA SER A 163 29.40 -34.03 17.96
C SER A 163 29.54 -32.50 18.00
N THR A 164 30.78 -32.06 18.22
CA THR A 164 31.16 -30.74 18.76
C THR A 164 31.87 -29.86 17.71
N ALA A 165 32.13 -28.61 18.10
CA ALA A 165 33.06 -27.61 17.50
C ALA A 165 32.54 -26.82 16.27
N ALA A 166 32.60 -25.48 16.16
CA ALA A 166 33.42 -24.38 16.73
C ALA A 166 34.56 -23.88 15.83
N ALA A 167 34.37 -22.66 15.30
CA ALA A 167 35.38 -21.63 14.96
C ALA A 167 34.57 -20.35 14.62
N ALA A 168 34.74 -19.15 15.17
CA ALA A 168 35.90 -18.44 15.72
C ALA A 168 36.93 -17.97 14.67
N TRP A 169 36.62 -16.86 13.98
CA TRP A 169 37.65 -15.95 13.48
C TRP A 169 37.31 -14.48 13.74
N ALA A 170 38.21 -13.83 14.49
CA ALA A 170 38.31 -12.39 14.63
C ALA A 170 39.75 -11.99 14.28
N SER A 171 39.94 -11.04 13.36
CA SER A 171 41.20 -10.34 12.97
C SER A 171 41.09 -9.85 11.51
N ARG A 172 41.65 -8.71 11.07
CA ARG A 172 42.35 -7.61 11.75
C ARG A 172 42.55 -6.45 10.74
N ARG A 173 42.70 -5.21 11.26
CA ARG A 173 43.55 -4.11 10.76
C ARG A 173 43.46 -3.67 9.28
N THR A 174 43.20 -2.38 9.08
CA THR A 174 44.28 -1.36 9.08
C THR A 174 43.85 -0.16 9.90
#